data_AF-A0A8X6HH35-F1
#
_entry.id   AF-A0A8X6HH35-F1
#
_cell.length_a   1.000
_cell.length_b   1.000
_cell.length_c   1.000
_cell.angle_alpha   90.00
_cell.angle_beta   90.00
_cell.angle_gamma   90.00
#
_symmetry.space_group_name_H-M   'P 1'
#
loop_
_entity.id
_entity.type
_entity.pdbx_description
1 polymer ?
#
loop_
_entity_poly.entity_id
_entity_poly.type
_entity_poly.pdbx_seq_one_letter_code
_entity_poly.pdbx_strand_id
1 'polypeptide(L)'
;MSWKMKRDLHKAQELLQMELKTLPSACPTRWWSTLELVKRFLENQLPICKTLLEYSNKKHLMLEGNEISALEDFTTVTELLEDITSSLSSVSCTTFIYENKK
;
A
#
# COMPACT_ATOMS: atom_id res chain seq x y z
N MET A 1 6.26 10.15 6.70
CA MET A 1 7.04 11.16 5.94
C MET A 1 6.85 12.54 6.54
N SER A 2 7.89 13.38 6.54
CA SER A 2 7.77 14.80 6.93
C SER A 2 6.95 15.58 5.89
N TRP A 3 6.39 16.72 6.28
CA TRP A 3 5.66 17.61 5.36
C TRP A 3 6.52 18.07 4.17
N LYS A 4 7.82 18.31 4.41
CA LYS A 4 8.77 18.64 3.36
C LYS A 4 8.88 17.52 2.32
N MET A 5 9.09 16.29 2.78
CA MET A 5 9.23 15.12 1.91
C MET A 5 7.96 14.82 1.12
N LYS A 6 6.77 15.03 1.71
CA LYS A 6 5.50 14.93 0.98
C LYS A 6 5.42 15.94 -0.17
N ARG A 7 5.79 17.20 0.06
CA ARG A 7 5.80 18.23 -0.99
C ARG A 7 6.81 17.91 -2.09
N ASP A 8 7.98 17.39 -1.73
CA ASP A 8 9.00 17.04 -2.72
C ASP A 8 8.56 15.84 -3.58
N LEU A 9 7.83 14.88 -3.00
CA LEU A 9 7.19 13.80 -3.76
C LEU A 9 6.17 14.33 -4.77
N HIS A 10 5.29 15.25 -4.35
CA HIS A 10 4.33 15.88 -5.27
C HIS A 10 5.03 16.59 -6.44
N LYS A 11 6.10 17.35 -6.17
CA LYS A 11 6.90 17.99 -7.23
C LYS A 11 7.54 16.97 -8.17
N ALA A 12 8.00 15.84 -7.64
CA ALA A 12 8.56 14.77 -8.47
C ALA A 12 7.48 14.13 -9.36
N GLN A 13 6.26 13.94 -8.84
CA GLN A 13 5.11 13.45 -9.61
C GLN A 13 4.71 14.44 -10.72
N GLU A 14 4.60 15.73 -10.41
CA GLU A 14 4.29 16.78 -11.39
C GLU A 14 5.33 16.83 -12.52
N LEU A 15 6.62 16.77 -12.17
CA LEU A 15 7.70 16.79 -13.14
C LEU A 15 7.71 15.56 -14.06
N LEU A 16 7.30 14.39 -13.54
CA LEU A 16 7.17 13.15 -14.30
C LEU A 16 5.79 13.00 -14.96
N GLN A 17 4.92 14.01 -14.87
CA GLN A 17 3.55 13.98 -15.39
C GLN A 17 2.73 12.79 -14.88
N MET A 18 2.99 12.37 -13.64
CA MET A 18 2.28 11.28 -12.97
C MET A 18 1.16 11.82 -12.09
N GLU A 19 0.19 10.95 -11.77
CA GLU A 19 -0.89 11.28 -10.85
C GLU A 19 -0.35 11.64 -9.46
N LEU A 20 -0.92 12.68 -8.86
CA LEU A 20 -0.54 13.15 -7.53
C LEU A 20 -1.09 12.22 -6.44
N LYS A 21 -0.30 11.23 -6.04
CA LYS A 21 -0.68 10.28 -5.00
C LYS A 21 0.23 10.37 -3.76
N THR A 22 -0.37 10.33 -2.58
CA THR A 22 0.38 10.17 -1.32
C THR A 22 0.68 8.71 -1.03
N LEU A 23 1.78 8.39 -0.36
CA LEU A 23 1.99 7.07 0.21
C LEU A 23 1.12 6.89 1.48
N PRO A 24 0.30 5.82 1.57
CA PRO A 24 -0.48 5.52 2.76
C PRO A 24 0.44 5.11 3.92
N SER A 25 -0.10 5.06 5.14
CA SER A 25 0.60 4.43 6.26
C SER A 25 0.20 2.96 6.35
N ALA A 26 1.18 2.09 6.50
CA ALA A 26 0.91 0.75 7.03
C ALA A 26 0.43 0.88 8.49
N CYS A 27 -0.52 0.05 8.88
CA CYS A 27 -1.12 0.03 10.21
C CYS A 27 -1.36 -1.44 10.62
N PRO A 28 -0.75 -1.94 11.71
CA PRO A 28 -0.85 -3.35 12.11
C PRO A 28 -2.28 -3.84 12.32
N THR A 29 -3.20 -2.96 12.72
CA THR A 29 -4.59 -3.31 13.02
C THR A 29 -5.53 -3.14 11.84
N ARG A 30 -5.09 -2.46 10.76
CA ARG A 30 -5.88 -2.30 9.54
C ARG A 30 -5.41 -3.35 8.54
N TRP A 31 -6.25 -4.35 8.33
CA TRP A 31 -6.02 -5.40 7.33
C TRP A 31 -5.69 -4.77 5.97
N TRP A 32 -4.79 -5.43 5.24
CA TRP A 32 -4.35 -5.03 3.90
C TRP A 32 -3.65 -3.66 3.80
N SER A 33 -3.42 -2.95 4.90
CA SER A 33 -2.76 -1.63 4.85
C SER A 33 -1.31 -1.66 4.33
N THR A 34 -0.58 -2.76 4.58
CA THR A 34 0.74 -2.98 3.99
C THR A 34 0.63 -3.26 2.49
N LEU A 35 -0.36 -4.04 2.06
CA LEU A 35 -0.62 -4.30 0.65
C LEU A 35 -0.94 -2.99 -0.09
N GLU A 36 -1.79 -2.13 0.48
CA GLU A 36 -2.11 -0.80 -0.06
C GLU A 36 -0.84 0.08 -0.22
N LEU A 37 0.06 0.03 0.78
CA LEU A 37 1.34 0.72 0.71
C LEU A 37 2.23 0.20 -0.41
N VAL A 38 2.35 -1.13 -0.55
CA VAL A 38 3.16 -1.76 -1.60
C VAL A 38 2.62 -1.42 -2.99
N LYS A 39 1.30 -1.57 -3.22
CA LYS A 39 0.66 -1.18 -4.49
C LYS A 39 0.97 0.28 -4.83
N ARG A 40 0.80 1.18 -3.86
CA ARG A 40 1.07 2.60 -4.07
C ARG A 40 2.55 2.88 -4.37
N PHE A 41 3.45 2.16 -3.72
CA PHE A 41 4.88 2.26 -3.98
C PHE A 41 5.22 1.83 -5.41
N LEU A 42 4.74 0.66 -5.86
CA LEU A 42 4.98 0.15 -7.21
C LEU A 42 4.43 1.11 -8.28
N GLU A 43 3.21 1.61 -8.11
CA GLU A 43 2.60 2.60 -9.01
C GLU A 43 3.39 3.93 -9.11
N ASN A 44 4.12 4.31 -8.06
CA ASN A 44 4.81 5.59 -7.94
C ASN A 44 6.33 5.43 -7.75
N GLN A 45 6.89 4.32 -8.22
CA GLN A 45 8.28 3.98 -7.92
C GLN A 45 9.26 5.06 -8.38
N LEU A 46 9.10 5.57 -9.61
CA LEU A 46 9.99 6.60 -10.18
C LEU A 46 10.02 7.91 -9.36
N PRO A 47 8.88 8.56 -9.05
CA PRO A 47 8.89 9.79 -8.24
C PRO A 47 9.35 9.53 -6.80
N ILE A 48 9.08 8.34 -6.24
CA ILE A 48 9.58 7.97 -4.91
C ILE A 48 11.10 7.85 -4.93
N CYS A 49 11.68 7.11 -5.88
CA CYS A 49 13.12 6.98 -6.04
C CYS A 49 13.79 8.34 -6.26
N LYS A 50 13.22 9.18 -7.13
CA LYS A 50 13.68 10.57 -7.33
C LYS A 50 13.68 11.36 -6.03
N THR A 51 12.62 11.23 -5.22
CA THR A 51 12.54 11.88 -3.91
C THR A 51 13.59 11.32 -2.94
N LEU A 52 13.78 10.01 -2.88
CA LEU A 52 14.74 9.38 -1.95
C LEU A 52 16.20 9.75 -2.25
N LEU A 53 16.55 9.99 -3.52
CA LEU A 53 17.89 10.43 -3.91
C LEU A 53 18.29 11.77 -3.28
N GLU A 54 17.31 12.66 -3.06
CA GLU A 54 17.50 13.98 -2.42
C GLU A 54 17.68 13.89 -0.89
N TYR A 55 17.39 12.74 -0.28
CA TYR A 55 17.47 12.53 1.17
C TYR A 55 18.52 11.46 1.48
N SER A 56 19.77 11.88 1.74
CA SER A 56 20.92 10.98 1.98
C SER A 56 20.67 9.92 3.05
N ASN A 57 19.98 10.28 4.14
CA ASN A 57 19.62 9.37 5.22
C ASN A 57 18.48 8.39 4.88
N LYS A 58 17.91 8.45 3.68
CA LYS A 58 16.79 7.61 3.22
C LYS A 58 17.10 6.82 1.94
N LYS A 59 18.32 6.94 1.40
CA LYS A 59 18.74 6.17 0.21
C LYS A 59 18.63 4.65 0.39
N HIS A 60 18.80 4.15 1.61
CA HIS A 60 18.62 2.74 1.96
C HIS A 60 17.18 2.21 1.82
N LEU A 61 16.21 3.09 1.54
CA LEU A 61 14.81 2.71 1.26
C LEU A 61 14.54 2.54 -0.24
N MET A 62 15.52 2.80 -1.10
CA MET A 62 15.40 2.50 -2.52
C MET A 62 15.48 0.99 -2.72
N LEU A 63 14.49 0.44 -3.41
CA LEU A 63 14.47 -0.97 -3.75
C LEU A 63 15.17 -1.22 -5.08
N GLU A 64 15.90 -2.34 -5.13
CA GLU A 64 16.57 -2.85 -6.32
C GLU A 64 15.67 -3.79 -7.13
N GLY A 65 16.09 -4.16 -8.35
CA GLY A 65 15.27 -4.90 -9.31
C GLY A 65 14.65 -6.19 -8.75
N ASN A 66 15.45 -6.98 -8.05
CA ASN A 66 15.00 -8.21 -7.39
C ASN A 66 13.98 -7.95 -6.27
N GLU A 67 14.16 -6.88 -5.50
CA GLU A 67 13.24 -6.49 -4.42
C GLU A 67 11.90 -5.99 -4.99
N ILE A 68 11.95 -5.27 -6.12
CA ILE A 68 10.76 -4.83 -6.84
C ILE A 68 9.98 -6.03 -7.37
N SER A 69 10.65 -6.97 -8.04
CA SER A 69 10.01 -8.20 -8.52
C SER A 69 9.39 -9.02 -7.39
N ALA A 70 10.08 -9.12 -6.25
CA ALA A 70 9.53 -9.78 -5.07
C ALA A 70 8.26 -9.08 -4.54
N LEU A 71 8.18 -7.75 -4.61
CA LEU A 71 6.97 -7.00 -4.25
C LEU A 71 5.84 -7.16 -5.25
N GLU A 72 6.13 -7.28 -6.55
CA GLU A 72 5.14 -7.57 -7.59
C GLU A 72 4.52 -8.97 -7.39
N ASP A 73 5.37 -9.97 -7.13
CA ASP A 73 4.93 -11.34 -6.80
C ASP A 73 4.10 -11.36 -5.51
N PHE A 74 4.59 -10.69 -4.47
CA PHE A 74 3.86 -10.54 -3.20
C PHE A 74 2.49 -9.90 -3.41
N THR A 75 2.41 -8.82 -4.19
CA THR A 75 1.16 -8.11 -4.45
C THR A 75 0.16 -9.03 -5.14
N THR A 76 0.59 -9.74 -6.18
CA THR A 76 -0.25 -10.67 -6.96
C THR A 76 -0.87 -11.76 -6.07
N VAL A 77 -0.06 -12.40 -5.22
CA VAL A 77 -0.55 -13.45 -4.31
C VAL A 77 -1.48 -12.87 -3.24
N THR A 78 -1.14 -11.71 -2.70
CA THR A 78 -1.87 -11.11 -1.58
C THR A 78 -3.22 -10.53 -2.04
N GLU A 79 -3.32 -10.05 -3.28
CA GLU A 79 -4.59 -9.63 -3.89
C GLU A 79 -5.62 -10.75 -3.95
N LEU A 80 -5.20 -11.96 -4.34
CA LEU A 80 -6.08 -13.12 -4.31
C LEU A 80 -6.59 -13.42 -2.89
N LEU A 81 -5.74 -13.26 -1.88
CA LEU A 81 -6.13 -13.45 -0.48
C LEU A 81 -7.07 -12.33 0.01
N GLU A 82 -6.85 -11.09 -0.41
CA GLU A 82 -7.72 -9.95 -0.15
C GLU A 82 -9.13 -10.22 -0.70
N ASP A 83 -9.23 -10.68 -1.95
CA ASP A 83 -10.52 -11.00 -2.58
C ASP A 83 -11.25 -12.17 -1.89
N ILE A 84 -10.52 -13.24 -1.55
CA ILE A 84 -11.09 -14.39 -0.83
C ILE A 84 -11.60 -13.96 0.54
N THR A 85 -10.80 -13.23 1.31
CA THR A 85 -11.18 -12.79 2.66
C THR A 85 -12.31 -11.78 2.64
N SER A 86 -12.33 -10.86 1.67
CA SER A 86 -13.44 -9.95 1.42
C SER A 86 -14.73 -10.74 1.13
N SER A 87 -14.66 -11.72 0.23
CA SER A 87 -15.79 -12.60 -0.10
C SER A 87 -16.29 -13.38 1.12
N LEU A 88 -15.39 -13.98 1.91
CA LEU A 88 -15.74 -14.72 3.12
C LEU A 88 -16.33 -13.81 4.20
N SER A 89 -15.82 -12.60 4.36
CA SER A 89 -16.33 -11.62 5.33
C SER A 89 -17.71 -11.08 4.97
N SER A 90 -18.03 -11.03 3.67
CA SER A 90 -19.37 -10.70 3.17
C SER A 90 -20.39 -11.79 3.51
N VAL A 91 -19.92 -13.04 3.64
CA VAL A 91 -20.75 -14.21 3.98
C VAL A 91 -20.71 -14.47 5.49
N SER A 92 -21.25 -13.57 6.32
CA SER A 92 -21.94 -13.92 7.58
C SER A 92 -22.33 -12.71 8.44
N CYS A 93 -23.63 -12.39 8.43
CA CYS A 93 -24.35 -11.94 9.62
C CYS A 93 -25.70 -12.65 9.69
N THR A 94 -25.72 -13.99 9.62
CA THR A 94 -26.88 -14.74 10.13
C THR A 94 -26.84 -14.65 11.65
N THR A 95 -27.49 -13.62 12.18
CA THR A 95 -27.75 -13.47 13.61
C THR A 95 -28.59 -14.69 14.02
N PHE A 96 -28.00 -15.65 14.71
CA PHE A 96 -28.75 -16.72 15.36
C PHE A 96 -29.57 -16.08 16.49
N ILE A 97 -30.81 -15.71 16.20
CA ILE A 97 -31.76 -15.28 17.23
C ILE A 97 -32.12 -16.54 18.02
N TYR A 98 -31.67 -16.61 19.28
CA TYR A 98 -32.13 -17.60 20.23
C TYR A 98 -33.61 -17.33 20.55
N GLU A 99 -34.53 -18.02 19.88
CA GLU A 99 -35.93 -18.09 20.34
C GLU A 99 -35.99 -18.96 21.62
N ASN A 100 -36.05 -18.30 22.77
CA ASN A 100 -36.50 -18.94 24.01
C ASN A 100 -38.00 -19.20 23.89
N LYS A 101 -38.40 -20.43 23.56
CA LYS A 101 -39.78 -20.89 23.74
C LYS A 101 -40.03 -21.14 25.23
N LYS A 102 -40.93 -20.33 25.77
CA LYS A 102 -41.46 -20.39 27.14
C LYS A 102 -42.52 -21.47 27.26
#